data_AF-A0A525C161-F1
#
_entry.id   AF-A0A525C161-F1
#
_cell.length_a   1.000
_cell.length_b   1.000
_cell.length_c   1.000
_cell.angle_alpha   90.00
_cell.angle_beta   90.00
_cell.angle_gamma   90.00
#
_symmetry.space_group_name_H-M   'P 1'
#
loop_
_entity.id
_entity.type
_entity.pdbx_description
1 polymer ?
#
loop_
_entity_poly.entity_id
_entity_poly.type
_entity_poly.pdbx_seq_one_letter_code
_entity_poly.pdbx_strand_id
1 'polypeptide(L)'
;MKTAQGIRHCGSLLVAVLVLGMFMSCAEERELPSQVAEARESYAAGHFSDAEALYEEYLQTYPEGPQRWEAWNRLLDVALNVRGDYESGEALLEAMYLEFGMDPEIAFDLLSRLAGVYESMGDMDRAVQTWQECLKIEGLDIAHHPDVFMQLAKIFQLMRDYDLAVEALQACSEVTGDLAVKANCEYE
;
A
#
# COMPACT_ATOMS: atom_id res chain seq x y z
N MET A 1 -68.96 28.67 48.91
CA MET A 1 -68.14 29.01 47.73
C MET A 1 -67.09 27.92 47.56
N LYS A 2 -67.08 27.25 46.40
CA LYS A 2 -65.99 26.55 45.66
C LYS A 2 -64.73 26.16 46.47
N THR A 3 -64.18 24.93 46.47
CA THR A 3 -64.10 23.88 45.45
C THR A 3 -63.52 22.60 46.06
N ALA A 4 -63.93 21.45 45.54
CA ALA A 4 -63.36 20.13 45.82
C ALA A 4 -62.22 19.77 44.83
N GLN A 5 -61.56 18.64 45.13
CA GLN A 5 -60.56 17.87 44.35
C GLN A 5 -59.12 18.39 44.40
N GLY A 6 -58.10 17.56 44.65
CA GLY A 6 -58.02 16.11 44.82
C GLY A 6 -56.60 15.71 45.20
N ILE A 7 -56.50 14.69 46.05
CA ILE A 7 -55.27 14.09 46.56
C ILE A 7 -54.67 13.18 45.48
N ARG A 8 -53.36 13.31 45.20
CA ARG A 8 -52.49 12.18 44.85
C ARG A 8 -51.08 12.40 45.40
N HIS A 9 -50.81 11.79 46.55
CA HIS A 9 -49.48 11.40 46.98
C HIS A 9 -48.94 10.29 46.06
N CYS A 10 -47.67 10.33 45.67
CA CYS A 10 -46.70 9.22 45.70
C CYS A 10 -45.52 9.56 44.78
N GLY A 11 -44.30 9.58 45.30
CA GLY A 11 -43.09 9.70 44.49
C GLY A 11 -41.90 10.32 45.23
N SER A 12 -41.24 9.49 46.03
CA SER A 12 -39.77 9.39 46.19
C SER A 12 -39.01 10.69 46.54
N LEU A 13 -38.58 10.87 47.81
CA LEU A 13 -37.27 10.42 48.32
C LEU A 13 -36.14 10.60 47.28
N LEU A 14 -35.26 11.60 47.45
CA LEU A 14 -33.99 11.55 48.20
C LEU A 14 -32.89 10.79 47.44
N VAL A 15 -31.67 11.35 47.47
CA VAL A 15 -30.40 10.79 46.96
C VAL A 15 -30.16 11.14 45.47
N ALA A 16 -29.58 12.30 45.21
CA ALA A 16 -28.13 12.48 45.08
C ALA A 16 -27.57 11.77 43.83
N VAL A 17 -27.36 12.60 42.80
CA VAL A 17 -26.16 12.63 41.95
C VAL A 17 -25.18 11.50 42.25
N LEU A 18 -25.29 10.40 41.52
CA LEU A 18 -24.40 9.21 41.43
C LEU A 18 -25.26 8.23 40.63
N VAL A 19 -25.18 8.11 39.30
CA VAL A 19 -24.11 7.46 38.56
C VAL A 19 -24.10 8.06 37.15
N LEU A 20 -23.38 9.17 37.01
CA LEU A 20 -22.84 9.63 35.74
C LEU A 20 -21.43 9.01 35.69
N GLY A 21 -21.25 7.97 34.88
CA GLY A 21 -19.94 7.32 34.74
C GLY A 21 -19.98 5.80 34.65
N MET A 22 -20.71 5.27 33.67
CA MET A 22 -20.47 3.90 33.17
C MET A 22 -20.24 3.93 31.65
N PHE A 23 -19.47 4.94 31.22
CA PHE A 23 -18.73 4.92 29.97
C PHE A 23 -17.24 4.83 30.33
N MET A 24 -16.83 3.76 31.00
CA MET A 24 -15.46 3.25 30.84
C MET A 24 -15.50 2.27 29.67
N SER A 25 -15.78 2.80 28.47
CA SER A 25 -14.94 2.36 27.36
C SER A 25 -13.60 3.00 27.68
N CYS A 26 -12.64 2.22 28.14
CA CYS A 26 -11.24 2.58 27.94
C CYS A 26 -11.00 2.55 26.43
N ALA A 27 -11.56 3.53 25.71
CA ALA A 27 -10.85 4.11 24.60
C ALA A 27 -9.66 4.77 25.26
N GLU A 28 -8.63 3.95 25.50
CA GLU A 28 -7.31 4.43 25.78
C GLU A 28 -7.01 5.39 24.62
N GLU A 29 -7.01 6.69 24.91
CA GLU A 29 -6.37 7.67 24.06
C GLU A 29 -4.87 7.33 24.09
N ARG A 30 -4.52 6.21 23.44
CA ARG A 30 -3.15 5.86 23.11
C ARG A 30 -2.75 6.91 22.10
N GLU A 31 -1.82 7.77 22.50
CA GLU A 31 -1.23 8.73 21.60
C GLU A 31 -0.77 8.00 20.33
N LEU A 32 -1.22 8.57 19.21
CA LEU A 32 -1.05 8.14 17.83
C LEU A 32 0.41 8.14 17.26
N PRO A 33 1.50 8.04 18.06
CA PRO A 33 2.79 7.55 17.55
C PRO A 33 3.38 6.32 18.26
N SER A 34 2.74 5.80 19.32
CA SER A 34 3.34 4.70 20.13
C SER A 34 3.36 3.34 19.43
N GLN A 35 2.26 2.94 18.79
CA GLN A 35 2.14 1.62 18.15
C GLN A 35 3.10 1.43 16.97
N VAL A 36 3.26 2.45 16.12
CA VAL A 36 4.21 2.39 14.99
C VAL A 36 5.65 2.36 15.48
N ALA A 37 5.96 3.03 16.60
CA ALA A 37 7.29 2.95 17.20
C ALA A 37 7.58 1.52 17.71
N GLU A 38 6.63 0.89 18.39
CA GLU A 38 6.73 -0.50 18.84
C GLU A 38 6.86 -1.48 17.65
N ALA A 39 6.12 -1.24 16.57
CA ALA A 39 6.23 -2.02 15.33
C ALA A 39 7.63 -1.94 14.72
N ARG A 40 8.22 -0.73 14.67
CA ARG A 40 9.60 -0.52 14.21
C ARG A 40 10.62 -1.24 15.09
N GLU A 41 10.46 -1.17 16.41
CA GLU A 41 11.34 -1.86 17.35
C GLU A 41 11.29 -3.38 17.15
N SER A 42 10.08 -3.94 17.04
CA SER A 42 9.86 -5.36 16.77
C SER A 42 10.48 -5.77 15.43
N TYR A 43 10.28 -4.97 14.39
CA TYR A 43 10.86 -5.21 13.07
C TYR A 43 12.39 -5.17 13.12
N ALA A 44 12.99 -4.18 13.79
CA ALA A 44 14.44 -4.06 13.94
C ALA A 44 15.06 -5.20 14.77
N ALA A 45 14.28 -5.75 15.71
CA ALA A 45 14.66 -6.94 16.47
C ALA A 45 14.53 -8.25 15.67
N GLY A 46 13.97 -8.21 14.45
CA GLY A 46 13.67 -9.39 13.64
C GLY A 46 12.43 -10.17 14.09
N HIS A 47 11.65 -9.60 15.01
CA HIS A 47 10.36 -10.14 15.43
C HIS A 47 9.28 -9.75 14.41
N PHE A 48 9.41 -10.28 13.19
CA PHE A 48 8.59 -9.85 12.05
C PHE A 48 7.10 -10.10 12.25
N SER A 49 6.72 -11.23 12.87
CA SER A 49 5.31 -11.51 13.15
C SER A 49 4.67 -10.52 14.12
N ASP A 50 5.41 -10.08 15.15
CA ASP A 50 4.93 -9.05 16.08
C ASP A 50 4.83 -7.69 15.38
N ALA A 51 5.83 -7.37 14.54
CA ALA A 51 5.83 -6.14 13.76
C ALA A 51 4.65 -6.08 12.77
N GLU A 52 4.39 -7.16 12.05
CA GLU A 52 3.25 -7.28 11.12
C GLU A 52 1.93 -7.03 11.85
N ALA A 53 1.69 -7.70 12.98
CA ALA A 53 0.48 -7.52 13.77
C ALA A 53 0.28 -6.05 14.20
N LEU A 54 1.35 -5.39 14.64
CA LEU A 54 1.30 -3.98 15.05
C LEU A 54 1.06 -3.02 13.87
N TYR A 55 1.69 -3.28 12.71
CA TYR A 55 1.47 -2.48 11.51
C TYR A 55 0.05 -2.68 10.93
N GLU A 56 -0.48 -3.90 10.95
CA GLU A 56 -1.85 -4.21 10.53
C GLU A 56 -2.88 -3.56 11.46
N GLU A 57 -2.69 -3.65 12.79
CA GLU A 57 -3.54 -2.98 13.77
C GLU A 57 -3.54 -1.46 13.55
N TYR A 58 -2.36 -0.87 13.31
CA TYR A 58 -2.24 0.54 12.99
C TYR A 58 -3.03 0.92 11.72
N LEU A 59 -2.92 0.15 10.64
CA LEU A 59 -3.65 0.39 9.38
C LEU A 59 -5.16 0.29 9.55
N GLN A 60 -5.66 -0.58 10.43
CA GLN A 60 -7.08 -0.72 10.74
C GLN A 60 -7.60 0.40 11.64
N THR A 61 -6.81 0.80 12.62
CA THR A 61 -7.22 1.78 13.64
C THR A 61 -7.17 3.21 13.11
N TYR A 62 -6.23 3.50 12.20
CA TYR A 62 -5.95 4.85 11.73
C TYR A 62 -6.03 4.93 10.19
N PRO A 63 -7.24 5.01 9.61
CA PRO A 63 -7.45 5.07 8.16
C PRO A 63 -6.85 6.31 7.49
N GLU A 64 -6.65 7.40 8.25
CA GLU A 64 -6.01 8.65 7.79
C GLU A 64 -4.67 8.91 8.51
N GLY A 65 -4.07 7.85 9.07
CA GLY A 65 -2.85 7.95 9.86
C GLY A 65 -1.63 8.38 9.02
N PRO A 66 -0.75 9.25 9.52
CA PRO A 66 0.36 9.79 8.72
C PRO A 66 1.48 8.78 8.41
N GLN A 67 1.56 7.66 9.13
CA GLN A 67 2.55 6.59 8.91
C GLN A 67 2.02 5.41 8.09
N ARG A 68 0.87 5.53 7.41
CA ARG A 68 0.30 4.43 6.62
C ARG A 68 1.24 3.95 5.52
N TRP A 69 1.88 4.87 4.79
CA TRP A 69 2.90 4.54 3.79
C TRP A 69 4.02 3.67 4.35
N GLU A 70 4.50 3.98 5.57
CA GLU A 70 5.53 3.19 6.22
C GLU A 70 5.01 1.80 6.61
N ALA A 71 3.84 1.73 7.24
CA ALA A 71 3.24 0.46 7.66
C ALA A 71 3.07 -0.49 6.47
N TRP A 72 2.51 -0.01 5.36
CA TRP A 72 2.40 -0.77 4.12
C TRP A 72 3.75 -1.25 3.59
N ASN A 73 4.75 -0.38 3.51
CA ASN A 73 6.08 -0.76 3.04
C ASN A 73 6.75 -1.81 3.94
N ARG A 74 6.49 -1.78 5.24
CA ARG A 74 7.04 -2.76 6.19
C ARG A 74 6.37 -4.11 6.04
N LEU A 75 5.05 -4.15 5.88
CA LEU A 75 4.33 -5.39 5.58
C LEU A 75 4.81 -5.98 4.24
N LEU A 76 4.97 -5.15 3.22
CA LEU A 76 5.46 -5.58 1.91
C LEU A 76 6.88 -6.15 1.99
N ASP A 77 7.77 -5.50 2.74
CA ASP A 77 9.13 -5.99 2.94
C ASP A 77 9.16 -7.34 3.65
N VAL A 78 8.35 -7.53 4.71
CA VAL A 78 8.26 -8.84 5.38
C VAL A 78 7.72 -9.89 4.43
N ALA A 79 6.67 -9.58 3.65
CA ALA A 79 6.12 -10.52 2.68
C ALA A 79 7.15 -10.94 1.63
N LEU A 80 7.78 -9.98 0.95
CA LEU A 80 8.65 -10.25 -0.19
C LEU A 80 10.07 -10.68 0.20
N ASN A 81 10.70 -9.96 1.14
CA ASN A 81 12.13 -10.14 1.44
C ASN A 81 12.39 -11.11 2.59
N VAL A 82 11.46 -11.25 3.53
CA VAL A 82 11.60 -12.20 4.65
C VAL A 82 10.96 -13.54 4.32
N ARG A 83 9.72 -13.53 3.80
CA ARG A 83 8.95 -14.76 3.55
C ARG A 83 9.04 -15.27 2.11
N GLY A 84 9.36 -14.40 1.14
CA GLY A 84 9.25 -14.76 -0.28
C GLY A 84 7.81 -15.07 -0.70
N ASP A 85 6.85 -14.52 0.04
CA ASP A 85 5.42 -14.70 -0.17
C ASP A 85 4.91 -13.68 -1.18
N TYR A 86 5.07 -14.06 -2.45
CA TYR A 86 4.67 -13.21 -3.58
C TYR A 86 3.15 -13.01 -3.66
N GLU A 87 2.34 -13.97 -3.21
CA GLU A 87 0.87 -13.85 -3.20
C GLU A 87 0.42 -12.76 -2.22
N SER A 88 0.98 -12.76 -1.01
CA SER A 88 0.78 -11.65 -0.08
C SER A 88 1.34 -10.33 -0.64
N GLY A 89 2.51 -10.37 -1.29
CA GLY A 89 3.12 -9.19 -1.90
C GLY A 89 2.27 -8.53 -2.99
N GLU A 90 1.65 -9.33 -3.86
CA GLU A 90 0.69 -8.89 -4.87
C GLU A 90 -0.48 -8.15 -4.21
N ALA A 91 -1.15 -8.79 -3.25
CA ALA A 91 -2.30 -8.21 -2.56
C ALA A 91 -1.94 -6.90 -1.82
N LEU A 92 -0.76 -6.83 -1.20
CA LEU A 92 -0.27 -5.62 -0.53
C LEU A 92 -0.02 -4.50 -1.54
N LEU A 93 0.62 -4.77 -2.68
CA LEU A 93 0.88 -3.77 -3.71
C LEU A 93 -0.40 -3.25 -4.37
N GLU A 94 -1.39 -4.10 -4.62
CA GLU A 94 -2.70 -3.68 -5.12
C GLU A 94 -3.41 -2.77 -4.11
N ALA A 95 -3.38 -3.12 -2.82
CA ALA A 95 -3.95 -2.28 -1.76
C ALA A 95 -3.24 -0.93 -1.65
N MET A 96 -1.91 -0.92 -1.72
CA MET A 96 -1.11 0.31 -1.75
C MET A 96 -1.46 1.17 -2.98
N TYR A 97 -1.65 0.56 -4.15
CA TYR A 97 -1.99 1.28 -5.37
C TYR A 97 -3.37 1.93 -5.27
N LEU A 98 -4.35 1.25 -4.67
CA LEU A 98 -5.68 1.83 -4.40
C LEU A 98 -5.61 3.02 -3.45
N GLU A 99 -4.69 3.01 -2.48
CA GLU A 99 -4.56 4.08 -1.49
C GLU A 99 -3.73 5.28 -1.99
N PHE A 100 -2.61 5.02 -2.68
CA PHE A 100 -1.62 6.04 -3.01
C PHE A 100 -1.44 6.29 -4.52
N GLY A 101 -2.04 5.48 -5.39
CA GLY A 101 -1.86 5.53 -6.85
C GLY A 101 -2.45 6.76 -7.55
N MET A 102 -3.00 7.72 -6.81
CA MET A 102 -3.36 9.04 -7.35
C MET A 102 -2.15 9.92 -7.63
N ASP A 103 -1.02 9.66 -6.94
CA ASP A 103 0.26 10.29 -7.25
C ASP A 103 0.96 9.51 -8.37
N PRO A 104 1.27 10.13 -9.53
CA PRO A 104 1.85 9.42 -10.67
C PRO A 104 3.18 8.71 -10.39
N GLU A 105 4.04 9.29 -9.56
CA GLU A 105 5.35 8.72 -9.23
C GLU A 105 5.19 7.51 -8.29
N ILE A 106 4.27 7.62 -7.32
CA ILE A 106 3.94 6.49 -6.44
C ILE A 106 3.25 5.37 -7.23
N ALA A 107 2.30 5.72 -8.12
CA ALA A 107 1.65 4.76 -9.00
C ALA A 107 2.67 3.98 -9.84
N PHE A 108 3.67 4.67 -10.39
CA PHE A 108 4.75 4.07 -11.16
C PHE A 108 5.60 3.11 -10.33
N ASP A 109 6.05 3.52 -9.13
CA ASP A 109 6.84 2.67 -8.23
C ASP A 109 6.07 1.39 -7.85
N LEU A 110 4.80 1.53 -7.49
CA LEU A 110 3.96 0.40 -7.07
C LEU A 110 3.68 -0.57 -8.23
N LEU A 111 3.35 -0.08 -9.42
CA LEU A 111 3.13 -0.92 -10.59
C LEU A 111 4.44 -1.61 -11.04
N SER A 112 5.57 -0.91 -10.99
CA SER A 112 6.88 -1.49 -11.31
C SER A 112 7.24 -2.64 -10.34
N ARG A 113 6.97 -2.45 -9.04
CA ARG A 113 7.14 -3.50 -8.04
C ARG A 113 6.20 -4.67 -8.26
N LEU A 114 4.94 -4.41 -8.62
CA LEU A 114 3.94 -5.45 -8.90
C LEU A 114 4.32 -6.27 -10.13
N ALA A 115 4.82 -5.62 -11.18
CA ALA A 115 5.36 -6.32 -12.35
C ALA A 115 6.52 -7.25 -11.97
N GLY A 116 7.46 -6.77 -11.13
CA GLY A 116 8.55 -7.60 -10.61
C GLY A 116 8.09 -8.78 -9.74
N VAL A 117 6.99 -8.63 -9.01
CA VAL A 117 6.34 -9.74 -8.29
C VAL A 117 5.81 -10.79 -9.27
N TYR A 118 5.13 -10.37 -10.34
CA TYR A 118 4.66 -11.30 -11.38
C TYR A 118 5.80 -12.01 -12.12
N GLU A 119 6.89 -11.31 -12.42
CA GLU A 119 8.10 -11.93 -12.97
C GLU A 119 8.67 -13.01 -12.04
N SER A 120 8.69 -12.73 -10.73
CA SER A 120 9.17 -13.67 -9.71
C SER A 120 8.27 -14.90 -9.56
N MET A 121 6.98 -14.76 -9.81
CA MET A 121 6.02 -15.88 -9.89
C MET A 121 6.12 -16.66 -11.20
N GLY A 122 6.82 -16.13 -12.22
CA GLY A 122 6.85 -16.68 -13.57
C GLY A 122 5.63 -16.32 -14.42
N ASP A 123 4.78 -15.40 -13.95
CA ASP A 123 3.58 -14.94 -14.63
C ASP A 123 3.91 -13.79 -15.59
N MET A 124 4.57 -14.15 -16.69
CA MET A 124 5.09 -13.17 -17.66
C MET A 124 3.97 -12.37 -18.34
N ASP A 125 2.78 -12.97 -18.52
CA ASP A 125 1.64 -12.27 -19.13
C ASP A 125 1.15 -11.13 -18.26
N ARG A 126 0.99 -11.35 -16.93
CA ARG A 126 0.63 -10.28 -16.01
C ARG A 126 1.75 -9.27 -15.84
N ALA A 127 3.01 -9.70 -15.80
CA ALA A 127 4.16 -8.78 -15.76
C ALA A 127 4.16 -7.80 -16.95
N VAL A 128 3.95 -8.31 -18.18
CA VAL A 128 3.84 -7.47 -19.38
C VAL A 128 2.69 -6.48 -19.27
N GLN A 129 1.51 -6.93 -18.83
CA GLN A 129 0.35 -6.06 -18.68
C GLN A 129 0.63 -4.92 -17.67
N THR A 130 1.24 -5.23 -16.53
CA THR A 130 1.56 -4.25 -15.49
C THR A 130 2.64 -3.26 -15.95
N TRP A 131 3.69 -3.70 -16.65
CA TRP A 131 4.65 -2.79 -17.26
C TRP A 131 4.00 -1.88 -18.31
N GLN A 132 3.06 -2.39 -19.10
CA GLN A 132 2.29 -1.56 -20.03
C GLN A 132 1.34 -0.57 -19.34
N GLU A 133 0.88 -0.86 -18.13
CA GLU A 133 0.12 0.09 -17.31
C GLU A 133 1.00 1.24 -16.81
N CYS A 134 2.27 0.98 -16.47
CA CYS A 134 3.24 2.03 -16.15
C CYS A 134 3.34 3.07 -17.29
N LEU A 135 3.31 2.62 -18.55
CA LEU A 135 3.36 3.50 -19.72
C LEU A 135 2.09 4.35 -19.93
N LYS A 136 1.00 4.05 -19.22
CA LYS A 136 -0.31 4.73 -19.33
C LYS A 136 -0.55 5.74 -18.21
N ILE A 137 0.35 5.84 -17.23
CA ILE A 137 0.21 6.77 -16.12
C ILE A 137 0.22 8.21 -16.65
N GLU A 138 -0.85 8.95 -16.40
CA GLU A 138 -0.94 10.36 -16.78
C GLU A 138 -0.04 11.23 -15.89
N GLY A 139 0.62 12.22 -16.50
CA GLY A 139 1.48 13.15 -15.77
C GLY A 139 2.92 12.66 -15.56
N LEU A 140 3.24 11.44 -15.98
CA LEU A 140 4.59 10.90 -16.02
C LEU A 140 5.21 11.11 -17.41
N ASP A 141 6.46 11.57 -17.48
CA ASP A 141 7.15 11.74 -18.75
C ASP A 141 7.78 10.41 -19.18
N ILE A 142 7.13 9.72 -20.12
CA ILE A 142 7.59 8.44 -20.69
C ILE A 142 9.05 8.49 -21.18
N ALA A 143 9.53 9.68 -21.60
CA ALA A 143 10.91 9.87 -22.05
C ALA A 143 11.94 9.67 -20.94
N HIS A 144 11.52 9.80 -19.67
CA HIS A 144 12.35 9.55 -18.49
C HIS A 144 12.28 8.11 -17.99
N HIS A 145 11.48 7.24 -18.63
CA HIS A 145 11.32 5.83 -18.25
C HIS A 145 11.65 4.84 -19.40
N PRO A 146 12.84 4.94 -20.03
CA PRO A 146 13.29 3.95 -21.02
C PRO A 146 13.48 2.55 -20.40
N ASP A 147 13.64 2.47 -19.09
CA ASP A 147 13.76 1.24 -18.33
C ASP A 147 12.51 0.35 -18.45
N VAL A 148 11.31 0.91 -18.52
CA VAL A 148 10.07 0.11 -18.73
C VAL A 148 10.13 -0.68 -20.03
N PHE A 149 10.59 -0.03 -21.11
CA PHE A 149 10.75 -0.69 -22.40
C PHE A 149 11.86 -1.76 -22.37
N MET A 150 12.93 -1.53 -21.60
CA MET A 150 13.94 -2.57 -21.37
C MET A 150 13.38 -3.78 -20.62
N GLN A 151 12.52 -3.57 -19.62
CA GLN A 151 11.88 -4.69 -18.89
C GLN A 151 10.95 -5.48 -19.81
N LEU A 152 10.12 -4.79 -20.60
CA LEU A 152 9.28 -5.43 -21.61
C LEU A 152 10.10 -6.24 -22.62
N ALA A 153 11.20 -5.69 -23.13
CA ALA A 153 12.09 -6.40 -24.04
C ALA A 153 12.63 -7.70 -23.42
N LYS A 154 13.11 -7.64 -22.17
CA LYS A 154 13.61 -8.81 -21.43
C LYS A 154 12.54 -9.88 -21.26
N ILE A 155 11.33 -9.48 -20.86
CA ILE A 155 10.23 -10.43 -20.68
C ILE A 155 9.86 -11.08 -22.03
N PHE A 156 9.76 -10.31 -23.12
CA PHE A 156 9.49 -10.87 -24.45
C PHE A 156 10.61 -11.81 -24.92
N GLN A 157 11.88 -11.53 -24.62
CA GLN A 157 12.98 -12.47 -24.88
C GLN A 157 12.80 -13.78 -24.11
N LEU A 158 12.40 -13.73 -22.83
CA LEU A 158 12.12 -14.92 -22.01
C LEU A 158 10.94 -15.73 -22.58
N MET A 159 9.91 -15.06 -23.08
CA MET A 159 8.77 -15.66 -23.76
C MET A 159 9.09 -16.18 -25.17
N ARG A 160 10.26 -15.81 -25.73
CA ARG A 160 10.71 -16.08 -27.10
C ARG A 160 9.92 -15.32 -28.18
N ASP A 161 9.28 -14.23 -27.80
CA ASP A 161 8.58 -13.30 -28.69
C ASP A 161 9.54 -12.22 -29.19
N TYR A 162 10.51 -12.63 -30.00
CA TYR A 162 11.62 -11.75 -30.42
C TYR A 162 11.16 -10.54 -31.23
N ASP A 163 10.04 -10.63 -31.95
CA ASP A 163 9.49 -9.51 -32.70
C ASP A 163 9.08 -8.38 -31.73
N LEU A 164 8.34 -8.71 -30.66
CA LEU A 164 7.95 -7.75 -29.63
C LEU A 164 9.14 -7.26 -28.80
N ALA A 165 10.14 -8.11 -28.58
CA ALA A 165 11.37 -7.69 -27.91
C ALA A 165 12.11 -6.61 -28.71
N VAL A 166 12.22 -6.77 -30.04
CA VAL A 166 12.84 -5.77 -30.91
C VAL A 166 12.04 -4.48 -30.93
N GLU A 167 10.71 -4.55 -31.00
CA GLU A 167 9.84 -3.37 -30.94
C GLU A 167 10.02 -2.60 -29.62
N ALA A 168 10.12 -3.30 -28.49
CA ALA A 168 10.36 -2.69 -27.19
C ALA A 168 11.75 -2.02 -27.10
N LEU A 169 12.80 -2.66 -27.60
CA LEU A 169 14.15 -2.08 -27.65
C LEU A 169 14.22 -0.84 -28.57
N GLN A 170 13.51 -0.86 -29.69
CA GLN A 170 13.38 0.31 -30.56
C GLN A 170 12.70 1.46 -29.83
N ALA A 171 11.56 1.21 -29.18
CA ALA A 171 10.86 2.21 -28.39
C ALA A 171 11.76 2.79 -27.27
N CYS A 172 12.51 1.95 -26.55
CA CYS A 172 13.51 2.36 -25.56
C CYS A 172 14.51 3.38 -26.14
N SER A 173 15.05 3.09 -27.34
CA SER A 173 16.05 3.93 -28.01
C SER A 173 15.49 5.26 -28.56
N GLU A 174 14.18 5.31 -28.81
CA GLU A 174 13.47 6.47 -29.34
C GLU A 174 13.07 7.46 -28.25
N VAL A 175 12.69 6.95 -27.07
CA VAL A 175 12.21 7.79 -25.97
C VAL A 175 13.34 8.47 -25.20
N THR A 176 14.56 7.90 -25.21
CA THR A 176 15.69 8.47 -24.47
C THR A 176 16.51 9.46 -25.29
N GLY A 177 16.84 10.59 -24.67
CA GLY A 177 17.85 11.54 -25.17
C GLY A 177 19.28 11.21 -24.74
N ASP A 178 19.46 10.24 -23.83
CA ASP A 178 20.76 9.85 -23.30
C ASP A 178 21.42 8.81 -24.22
N LEU A 179 22.61 9.11 -24.72
CA LEU A 179 23.35 8.23 -25.63
C LEU A 179 23.78 6.90 -25.00
N ALA A 180 24.06 6.87 -23.69
CA ALA A 180 24.44 5.66 -22.99
C ALA A 180 23.22 4.74 -22.81
N VAL A 181 22.08 5.30 -22.42
CA VAL A 181 20.83 4.53 -22.32
C VAL A 181 20.42 4.03 -23.70
N LYS A 182 20.49 4.90 -24.73
CA LYS A 182 20.21 4.50 -26.11
C LYS A 182 21.07 3.34 -26.57
N ALA A 183 22.38 3.38 -26.29
CA ALA A 183 23.27 2.28 -26.61
C ALA A 183 22.83 0.99 -25.90
N ASN A 184 22.47 1.05 -24.60
CA ASN A 184 21.96 -0.13 -23.91
C ASN A 184 20.69 -0.70 -24.58
N CYS A 185 19.76 0.15 -25.01
CA CYS A 185 18.59 -0.29 -25.76
C CYS A 185 18.94 -0.97 -27.10
N GLU A 186 20.03 -0.56 -27.76
CA GLU A 186 20.41 -1.08 -29.09
C GLU A 186 21.24 -2.38 -29.03
N TYR A 187 21.81 -2.72 -27.87
CA TYR A 187 22.76 -3.84 -27.71
C TYR A 187 22.34 -4.95 -26.74
N GLU A 188 21.20 -4.82 -26.05
CA GLU A 188 20.52 -5.94 -25.34
C GLU A 188 19.64 -6.79 -26.27
#